data_AF-A0A418VSD7-F1
#
_entry.id   AF-A0A418VSD7-F1
#
_cell.length_a   1.000
_cell.length_b   1.000
_cell.length_c   1.000
_cell.angle_alpha   90.00
_cell.angle_beta   90.00
_cell.angle_gamma   90.00
#
_symmetry.space_group_name_H-M   'P 1'
#
loop_
_entity.id
_entity.type
_entity.pdbx_description
1 polymer ?
#
loop_
_entity_poly.entity_id
_entity_poly.type
_entity_poly.pdbx_seq_one_letter_code
_entity_poly.pdbx_strand_id
1 'polypeptide(L)'
;MATKRKTAASAPAATVAEALANTGVPANAGIETVIETGADVVLRTNFAVVEQDSIALLHAASLLLEAEGPDNVSVALDHNLKLWIAIKTVLSNDACTLEPDVKANLRNLAQYVVSTTMEATEGAIEERRLVSLARINMSISEGLLRGQQNKIVQERAYEIWEAEGRPEGQEQAHWLRAEAEITGLLKG
;
A
#
# COMPACT_ATOMS: atom_id res chain seq x y z
N MET A 1 16.31 79.21 12.42
CA MET A 1 16.73 78.72 13.74
C MET A 1 15.54 78.04 14.42
N ALA A 2 15.76 76.81 14.89
CA ALA A 2 15.11 76.06 15.98
C ALA A 2 13.56 75.96 16.12
N THR A 3 13.10 74.68 16.00
CA THR A 3 12.12 73.91 16.82
C THR A 3 10.64 74.39 16.88
N LYS A 4 9.59 73.54 16.86
CA LYS A 4 9.36 72.23 17.51
C LYS A 4 8.35 71.34 16.75
N ARG A 5 8.49 70.03 16.97
CA ARG A 5 7.58 68.92 16.59
C ARG A 5 6.19 69.04 17.23
N LYS A 6 5.15 68.55 16.52
CA LYS A 6 3.90 68.04 17.12
C LYS A 6 3.56 66.69 16.47
N THR A 7 3.22 65.76 17.35
CA THR A 7 3.10 64.30 17.17
C THR A 7 1.67 63.83 16.97
N ALA A 8 1.54 62.64 16.36
CA ALA A 8 0.50 61.60 16.54
C ALA A 8 -0.90 61.87 15.94
N ALA A 9 -1.67 60.89 15.46
CA ALA A 9 -1.56 59.43 15.48
C ALA A 9 -2.29 58.84 14.25
N SER A 10 -1.76 57.73 13.75
CA SER A 10 -2.33 56.88 12.71
C SER A 10 -3.43 55.99 13.29
N ALA A 11 -4.46 55.70 12.49
CA ALA A 11 -5.56 54.81 12.82
C ALA A 11 -5.08 53.36 13.03
N PRO A 12 -5.67 52.58 13.95
CA PRO A 12 -5.40 51.16 14.03
C PRO A 12 -6.23 50.42 12.98
N ALA A 13 -5.54 49.67 12.12
CA ALA A 13 -6.15 48.65 11.27
C ALA A 13 -6.68 47.52 12.16
N ALA A 14 -7.99 47.28 12.09
CA ALA A 14 -8.62 46.11 12.67
C ALA A 14 -7.95 44.85 12.09
N THR A 15 -7.45 44.02 12.99
CA THR A 15 -6.73 42.80 12.65
C THR A 15 -7.66 41.76 12.05
N VAL A 16 -7.16 41.05 11.04
CA VAL A 16 -7.80 39.93 10.31
C VAL A 16 -8.32 38.81 11.26
N ALA A 17 -7.89 38.82 12.53
CA ALA A 17 -8.33 37.89 13.56
C ALA A 17 -9.80 38.04 14.00
N GLU A 18 -10.43 39.22 13.87
CA GLU A 18 -11.84 39.41 14.27
C GLU A 18 -12.85 38.95 13.21
N ALA A 19 -12.42 38.75 11.95
CA ALA A 19 -13.31 38.30 10.88
C ALA A 19 -13.50 36.77 10.83
N LEU A 20 -12.69 36.00 11.57
CA LEU A 20 -12.73 34.53 11.60
C LEU A 20 -13.51 33.97 12.80
N ALA A 21 -14.04 34.82 13.68
CA ALA A 21 -14.67 34.40 14.93
C ALA A 21 -16.17 34.05 14.84
N ASN A 22 -16.76 33.97 13.63
CA ASN A 22 -18.20 33.74 13.47
C ASN A 22 -18.58 32.54 12.58
N THR A 23 -17.69 31.56 12.44
CA THR A 23 -18.04 30.23 11.93
C THR A 23 -18.17 29.29 13.13
N GLY A 24 -19.41 28.98 13.51
CA GLY A 24 -19.75 28.06 14.59
C GLY A 24 -19.36 26.61 14.28
N VAL A 25 -18.06 26.33 14.17
CA VAL A 25 -17.49 25.00 14.11
C VAL A 25 -16.80 24.73 15.45
N PRO A 26 -17.18 23.68 16.19
CA PRO A 26 -16.54 23.37 17.46
C PRO A 26 -15.06 23.04 17.23
N ALA A 27 -14.20 23.82 17.87
CA ALA A 27 -12.77 23.61 17.98
C ALA A 27 -12.45 22.46 18.95
N ASN A 28 -12.85 21.22 18.62
CA ASN A 28 -12.22 20.00 19.15
C ASN A 28 -12.77 18.76 18.43
N ALA A 29 -12.13 18.37 17.33
CA ALA A 29 -12.20 17.00 16.83
C ALA A 29 -10.81 16.69 16.28
N GLY A 30 -10.07 15.85 16.98
CA GLY A 30 -8.78 15.37 16.55
C GLY A 30 -8.92 14.74 15.17
N ILE A 31 -8.36 15.40 14.16
CA ILE A 31 -8.05 14.76 12.89
C ILE A 31 -6.55 14.46 12.98
N GLU A 32 -6.24 13.48 13.82
CA GLU A 32 -5.14 12.59 13.51
C GLU A 32 -5.63 11.83 12.28
N THR A 33 -5.26 12.30 11.08
CA THR A 33 -5.40 11.50 9.87
C THR A 33 -4.58 10.25 10.13
N VAL A 34 -5.23 9.19 10.61
CA VAL A 34 -4.60 7.87 10.76
C VAL A 34 -4.13 7.51 9.36
N ILE A 35 -2.83 7.63 9.11
CA ILE A 35 -2.20 7.05 7.94
C ILE A 35 -2.40 5.56 8.14
N GLU A 36 -3.40 4.98 7.47
CA GLU A 36 -3.70 3.56 7.54
C GLU A 36 -2.41 2.82 7.19
N THR A 37 -1.85 2.10 8.16
CA THR A 37 -0.58 1.41 7.93
C THR A 37 -0.81 0.26 6.98
N GLY A 38 0.22 -0.20 6.25
CA GLY A 38 0.08 -1.35 5.37
C GLY A 38 -0.45 -2.60 6.10
N ALA A 39 -0.16 -2.72 7.40
CA ALA A 39 -0.69 -3.80 8.25
C ALA A 39 -2.22 -3.70 8.44
N ASP A 40 -2.74 -2.49 8.68
CA ASP A 40 -4.17 -2.24 8.85
C ASP A 40 -4.94 -2.55 7.57
N VAL A 41 -4.38 -2.17 6.41
CA VAL A 41 -4.92 -2.50 5.09
C VAL A 41 -5.08 -4.01 4.94
N VAL A 42 -4.00 -4.78 5.13
CA VAL A 42 -4.04 -6.24 4.96
C VAL A 42 -5.00 -6.93 5.92
N LEU A 43 -5.07 -6.48 7.18
CA LEU A 43 -6.03 -7.01 8.15
C LEU A 43 -7.49 -6.74 7.74
N ARG A 44 -7.75 -5.56 7.19
CA ARG A 44 -9.09 -5.15 6.74
C ARG A 44 -9.52 -5.87 5.46
N THR A 45 -8.63 -5.96 4.48
CA THR A 45 -8.91 -6.56 3.16
C THR A 45 -8.90 -8.08 3.23
N ASN A 46 -8.10 -8.69 4.12
CA ASN A 46 -7.91 -10.14 4.23
C ASN A 46 -7.52 -10.80 2.89
N PHE A 47 -6.71 -10.10 2.07
CA PHE A 47 -6.37 -10.47 0.69
C PHE A 47 -7.55 -10.51 -0.31
N ALA A 48 -8.70 -9.93 0.02
CA ALA A 48 -9.84 -9.85 -0.89
C ALA A 48 -9.73 -8.67 -1.88
N VAL A 49 -8.87 -7.67 -1.62
CA VAL A 49 -8.71 -6.49 -2.47
C VAL A 49 -7.25 -6.40 -2.91
N VAL A 50 -6.89 -7.24 -3.88
CA VAL A 50 -5.52 -7.45 -4.37
C VAL A 50 -4.78 -6.14 -4.65
N GLU A 51 -5.43 -5.15 -5.24
CA GLU A 51 -4.82 -3.85 -5.52
C GLU A 51 -4.33 -3.15 -4.24
N GLN A 52 -5.16 -3.10 -3.19
CA GLN A 52 -4.80 -2.46 -1.92
C GLN A 52 -3.68 -3.23 -1.21
N ASP A 53 -3.73 -4.56 -1.24
CA ASP A 53 -2.71 -5.42 -0.62
C ASP A 53 -1.36 -5.30 -1.32
N SER A 54 -1.38 -5.25 -2.65
CA SER A 54 -0.20 -5.01 -3.49
C SER A 54 0.40 -3.64 -3.27
N ILE A 55 -0.42 -2.60 -3.08
CA ILE A 55 0.04 -1.24 -2.73
C ILE A 55 0.69 -1.24 -1.35
N ALA A 56 0.10 -1.90 -0.35
CA ALA A 56 0.67 -2.00 0.99
C ALA A 56 2.07 -2.64 1.00
N LEU A 57 2.26 -3.70 0.21
CA LEU A 57 3.57 -4.34 0.01
C LEU A 57 4.56 -3.43 -0.71
N LEU A 58 4.16 -2.73 -1.78
CA LEU A 58 5.04 -1.82 -2.51
C LEU A 58 5.45 -0.62 -1.66
N HIS A 59 4.54 -0.08 -0.85
CA HIS A 59 4.84 0.99 0.08
C HIS A 59 5.88 0.56 1.11
N ALA A 60 5.73 -0.62 1.72
CA ALA A 60 6.75 -1.16 2.62
C ALA A 60 8.11 -1.38 1.92
N ALA A 61 8.10 -1.77 0.64
CA ALA A 61 9.33 -1.89 -0.14
C ALA A 61 10.02 -0.53 -0.38
N SER A 62 9.25 0.51 -0.69
CA SER A 62 9.75 1.89 -0.86
C SER A 62 10.36 2.42 0.45
N LEU A 63 9.68 2.25 1.58
CA LEU A 63 10.21 2.63 2.90
C LEU A 63 11.56 1.97 3.20
N LEU A 64 11.72 0.69 2.86
CA LEU A 64 12.98 -0.03 3.06
C LEU A 64 14.12 0.46 2.15
N LEU A 65 13.81 0.91 0.94
CA LEU A 65 14.80 1.39 -0.04
C LEU A 65 15.19 2.85 0.19
N GLU A 66 14.27 3.67 0.69
CA GLU A 66 14.46 5.11 0.92
C GLU A 66 15.01 5.41 2.33
N ALA A 67 15.06 4.40 3.21
CA ALA A 67 15.54 4.58 4.57
C ALA A 67 17.05 4.89 4.63
N GLU A 68 17.38 6.15 4.91
CA GLU A 68 18.74 6.60 5.15
C GLU A 68 19.03 6.77 6.65
N GLY A 69 20.12 6.17 7.13
CA GLY A 69 20.53 6.26 8.52
C GLY A 69 19.78 5.32 9.46
N PRO A 70 20.35 5.05 10.65
CA PRO A 70 19.89 3.98 11.53
C PRO A 70 18.46 4.16 12.04
N ASP A 71 18.03 5.39 12.34
CA ASP A 71 16.70 5.67 12.87
C ASP A 71 15.60 5.39 11.83
N ASN A 72 15.78 5.88 10.60
CA ASN A 72 14.83 5.66 9.52
C ASN A 72 14.77 4.18 9.11
N VAL A 73 15.93 3.50 9.11
CA VAL A 73 15.99 2.05 8.85
C VAL A 73 15.21 1.27 9.91
N SER A 74 15.33 1.65 11.20
CA SER A 74 14.56 1.01 12.27
C SER A 74 13.06 1.21 12.07
N VAL A 75 12.62 2.42 11.70
CA VAL A 75 11.21 2.71 11.40
C VAL A 75 10.70 1.90 10.20
N ALA A 76 11.47 1.83 9.11
CA ALA A 76 11.10 1.05 7.93
C ALA A 76 10.99 -0.45 8.22
N LEU A 77 11.92 -0.99 9.02
CA LEU A 77 11.88 -2.38 9.46
C LEU A 77 10.70 -2.67 10.39
N ASP A 78 10.37 -1.78 11.33
CA ASP A 78 9.19 -1.92 12.18
C ASP A 78 7.90 -1.93 11.34
N HIS A 79 7.79 -1.04 10.36
CA HIS A 79 6.66 -1.01 9.44
C HIS A 79 6.56 -2.30 8.60
N ASN A 80 7.69 -2.80 8.09
CA ASN A 80 7.75 -4.07 7.38
C ASN A 80 7.37 -5.26 8.30
N LEU A 81 7.87 -5.28 9.54
CA LEU A 81 7.56 -6.33 10.51
C LEU A 81 6.07 -6.39 10.83
N LYS A 82 5.45 -5.24 11.12
CA LYS A 82 4.01 -5.14 11.38
C LYS A 82 3.17 -5.66 10.22
N LEU A 83 3.53 -5.28 8.99
CA LEU A 83 2.89 -5.77 7.77
C LEU A 83 2.97 -7.30 7.69
N TRP A 84 4.15 -7.88 7.90
CA TRP A 84 4.35 -9.33 7.81
C TRP A 84 3.69 -10.12 8.93
N ILE A 85 3.56 -9.55 10.13
CA ILE A 85 2.75 -10.11 11.21
C ILE A 85 1.26 -10.11 10.81
N ALA A 86 0.75 -8.99 10.27
CA ALA A 86 -0.62 -8.91 9.76
C ALA A 86 -0.90 -9.96 8.67
N ILE A 87 0.01 -10.09 7.70
CA ILE A 87 -0.06 -11.12 6.65
C ILE A 87 -0.12 -12.52 7.27
N LYS A 88 0.77 -12.85 8.22
CA LYS A 88 0.78 -14.16 8.90
C LYS A 88 -0.52 -14.43 9.64
N THR A 89 -1.09 -13.41 10.29
CA THR A 89 -2.40 -13.50 10.98
C THR A 89 -3.52 -13.80 10.00
N VAL A 90 -3.60 -13.06 8.88
CA VAL A 90 -4.59 -13.26 7.83
C VAL A 90 -4.47 -14.65 7.19
N LEU A 91 -3.25 -15.13 6.93
CA LEU A 91 -3.00 -16.45 6.36
C LEU A 91 -3.38 -17.62 7.29
N SER A 92 -3.53 -17.35 8.58
CA SER A 92 -3.98 -18.32 9.58
C SER A 92 -5.51 -18.34 9.73
N ASN A 93 -6.22 -17.42 9.07
CA ASN A 93 -7.67 -17.35 9.04
C ASN A 93 -8.24 -18.15 7.87
N ASP A 94 -9.30 -18.93 8.12
CA ASP A 94 -10.01 -19.69 7.09
C ASP A 94 -10.69 -18.80 6.05
N ALA A 95 -10.98 -17.53 6.39
CA ALA A 95 -11.59 -16.57 5.48
C ALA A 95 -10.65 -16.08 4.35
N CYS A 96 -9.35 -16.37 4.42
CA CYS A 96 -8.41 -15.95 3.37
C CYS A 96 -8.72 -16.66 2.05
N THR A 97 -8.81 -15.91 0.96
CA THR A 97 -9.26 -16.39 -0.36
C THR A 97 -8.14 -16.99 -1.22
N LEU A 98 -6.89 -16.92 -0.75
CA LEU A 98 -5.72 -17.43 -1.46
C LEU A 98 -5.74 -18.98 -1.54
N GLU A 99 -5.15 -19.50 -2.61
CA GLU A 99 -5.00 -20.94 -2.82
C GLU A 99 -4.14 -21.58 -1.71
N PRO A 100 -4.42 -22.82 -1.26
CA PRO A 100 -3.71 -23.45 -0.13
C PRO A 100 -2.19 -23.49 -0.27
N ASP A 101 -1.68 -23.77 -1.46
CA ASP A 101 -0.23 -23.83 -1.73
C ASP A 101 0.41 -22.43 -1.68
N VAL A 102 -0.28 -21.41 -2.20
CA VAL A 102 0.14 -20.01 -2.11
C VAL A 102 0.17 -19.55 -0.64
N LYS A 103 -0.85 -19.90 0.14
CA LYS A 103 -0.90 -19.63 1.59
C LYS A 103 0.28 -20.28 2.32
N ALA A 104 0.63 -21.51 1.98
CA ALA A 104 1.75 -22.22 2.60
C ALA A 104 3.09 -21.56 2.29
N ASN A 105 3.31 -21.18 1.04
CA ASN A 105 4.52 -20.48 0.61
C ASN A 105 4.65 -19.11 1.29
N LEU A 106 3.56 -18.34 1.35
CA LEU A 106 3.56 -17.04 2.02
C LEU A 106 3.78 -17.15 3.53
N ARG A 107 3.29 -18.22 4.19
CA ARG A 107 3.60 -18.46 5.61
C ARG A 107 5.08 -18.68 5.85
N ASN A 108 5.75 -19.43 4.98
CA ASN A 108 7.20 -19.66 5.07
C ASN A 108 7.98 -18.36 4.85
N LEU A 109 7.58 -17.56 3.86
CA LEU A 109 8.15 -16.23 3.60
C LEU A 109 7.95 -15.28 4.76
N ALA A 110 6.75 -15.23 5.34
CA ALA A 110 6.45 -14.40 6.51
C ALA A 110 7.34 -14.78 7.69
N GLN A 111 7.56 -16.06 7.93
CA GLN A 111 8.45 -16.53 8.98
C GLN A 111 9.90 -16.09 8.73
N TYR A 112 10.39 -16.19 7.50
CA TYR A 112 11.73 -15.74 7.12
C TYR A 112 11.90 -14.22 7.26
N VAL A 113 10.93 -13.44 6.78
CA VAL A 113 10.99 -11.97 6.85
C VAL A 113 10.94 -11.47 8.29
N VAL A 114 10.09 -12.06 9.14
CA VAL A 114 10.04 -11.74 10.58
C VAL A 114 11.40 -12.02 11.23
N SER A 115 11.97 -13.21 11.04
CA SER A 115 13.30 -13.56 11.60
C SER A 115 14.39 -12.60 11.12
N THR A 116 14.46 -12.38 9.80
CA THR A 116 15.47 -11.52 9.17
C THR A 116 15.34 -10.07 9.65
N THR A 117 14.12 -9.59 9.86
CA THR A 117 13.84 -8.23 10.34
C THR A 117 14.25 -8.07 11.80
N MET A 118 13.98 -9.06 12.65
CA MET A 118 14.39 -9.04 14.06
C MET A 118 15.90 -9.13 14.23
N GLU A 119 16.57 -10.01 13.48
CA GLU A 119 18.04 -10.09 13.44
C GLU A 119 18.66 -8.77 12.97
N ALA A 120 18.02 -8.08 12.03
CA ALA A 120 18.47 -6.78 11.54
C ALA A 120 18.39 -5.71 12.64
N THR A 121 17.37 -5.74 13.52
CA THR A 121 17.24 -4.76 14.61
C THR A 121 18.28 -4.91 15.74
N GLU A 122 19.02 -6.01 15.81
CA GLU A 122 20.01 -6.29 16.89
C GLU A 122 21.44 -5.81 16.58
N GLY A 123 21.69 -5.15 15.44
CA GLY A 123 23.04 -4.69 15.06
C GLY A 123 23.09 -3.67 13.92
N ALA A 124 24.29 -3.43 13.37
CA ALA A 124 24.44 -2.59 12.17
C ALA A 124 23.88 -3.35 10.96
N ILE A 125 22.83 -2.79 10.35
CA ILE A 125 22.12 -3.45 9.25
C ILE A 125 22.93 -3.30 7.97
N GLU A 126 23.22 -4.44 7.34
CA GLU A 126 23.73 -4.45 5.98
C GLU A 126 22.64 -3.95 5.03
N GLU A 127 22.92 -2.91 4.26
CA GLU A 127 22.06 -2.38 3.19
C GLU A 127 21.53 -3.50 2.26
N ARG A 128 22.35 -4.52 2.00
CA ARG A 128 21.97 -5.72 1.23
C ARG A 128 20.74 -6.44 1.79
N ARG A 129 20.56 -6.50 3.11
CA ARG A 129 19.39 -7.13 3.74
C ARG A 129 18.13 -6.33 3.49
N LEU A 130 18.18 -4.99 3.56
CA LEU A 130 17.05 -4.10 3.25
C LEU A 130 16.58 -4.27 1.81
N VAL A 131 17.53 -4.28 0.86
CA VAL A 131 17.24 -4.53 -0.55
C VAL A 131 16.59 -5.90 -0.75
N SER A 132 17.04 -6.93 -0.02
CA SER A 132 16.44 -8.26 -0.10
C SER A 132 14.98 -8.26 0.37
N LEU A 133 14.69 -7.63 1.51
CA LEU A 133 13.32 -7.51 2.03
C LEU A 133 12.41 -6.73 1.08
N ALA A 134 12.89 -5.61 0.53
CA ALA A 134 12.15 -4.83 -0.45
C ALA A 134 11.81 -5.64 -1.70
N ARG A 135 12.78 -6.43 -2.22
CA ARG A 135 12.57 -7.33 -3.37
C ARG A 135 11.52 -8.39 -3.12
N ILE A 136 11.48 -8.96 -1.91
CA ILE A 136 10.44 -9.94 -1.53
C ILE A 136 9.06 -9.27 -1.60
N ASN A 137 8.89 -8.09 -1.00
CA ASN A 137 7.63 -7.36 -1.02
C ASN A 137 7.18 -7.03 -2.46
N MET A 138 8.09 -6.56 -3.31
CA MET A 138 7.82 -6.27 -4.73
C MET A 138 7.41 -7.52 -5.50
N SER A 139 8.15 -8.63 -5.36
CA SER A 139 7.87 -9.90 -6.03
C SER A 139 6.48 -10.43 -5.68
N ILE A 140 6.08 -10.32 -4.41
CA ILE A 140 4.76 -10.76 -3.96
C ILE A 140 3.68 -9.85 -4.50
N SER A 141 3.87 -8.53 -4.42
CA SER A 141 2.92 -7.56 -4.97
C SER A 141 2.68 -7.80 -6.47
N GLU A 142 3.75 -8.05 -7.22
CA GLU A 142 3.70 -8.39 -8.64
C GLU A 142 3.02 -9.74 -8.90
N GLY A 143 3.30 -10.75 -8.06
CA GLY A 143 2.64 -12.04 -8.09
C GLY A 143 1.12 -11.96 -7.87
N LEU A 144 0.68 -11.18 -6.88
CA LEU A 144 -0.72 -10.96 -6.56
C LEU A 144 -1.45 -10.29 -7.73
N LEU A 145 -0.89 -9.20 -8.27
CA LEU A 145 -1.47 -8.47 -9.39
C LEU A 145 -1.58 -9.35 -10.65
N ARG A 146 -0.52 -10.10 -10.98
CA ARG A 146 -0.55 -11.05 -12.10
C ARG A 146 -1.59 -12.14 -11.90
N GLY A 147 -1.70 -12.69 -10.69
CA GLY A 147 -2.70 -13.71 -10.36
C GLY A 147 -4.12 -13.21 -10.58
N GLN A 148 -4.42 -12.00 -10.11
CA GLN A 148 -5.72 -11.36 -10.32
C GLN A 148 -6.00 -11.08 -11.80
N GLN A 149 -5.01 -10.57 -12.53
CA GLN A 149 -5.15 -10.31 -13.96
C GLN A 149 -5.41 -11.61 -14.75
N ASN A 150 -4.64 -12.67 -14.47
CA ASN A 150 -4.82 -13.97 -15.11
C ASN A 150 -6.22 -14.54 -14.86
N LYS A 151 -6.76 -14.38 -13.65
CA LYS A 151 -8.12 -14.81 -13.32
C LYS A 151 -9.17 -14.07 -14.16
N ILE A 152 -9.05 -12.74 -14.26
CA ILE A 152 -9.97 -11.92 -15.08
C ILE A 152 -9.90 -12.33 -16.56
N VAL A 153 -8.68 -12.51 -17.09
CA VAL A 153 -8.48 -12.95 -18.48
C VAL A 153 -9.06 -14.35 -18.70
N GLN A 154 -8.86 -15.27 -17.75
CA GLN A 154 -9.42 -16.62 -17.81
C GLN A 154 -10.95 -16.62 -17.83
N GLU A 155 -11.59 -15.88 -16.92
CA GLU A 155 -13.05 -15.73 -16.86
C GLU A 155 -13.58 -15.17 -18.18
N ARG A 156 -12.93 -14.12 -18.71
CA ARG A 156 -13.33 -13.52 -19.98
C ARG A 156 -13.13 -14.46 -21.17
N ALA A 157 -12.03 -15.21 -21.20
CA ALA A 157 -11.77 -16.20 -22.24
C ALA A 157 -12.83 -17.31 -22.23
N TYR A 158 -13.25 -17.74 -21.03
CA TYR A 158 -14.32 -18.71 -20.85
C TYR A 158 -15.67 -18.19 -21.38
N GLU A 159 -16.03 -16.94 -21.08
CA GLU A 159 -17.25 -16.31 -21.60
C GLU A 159 -17.26 -16.26 -23.14
N ILE A 160 -16.14 -15.89 -23.75
CA ILE A 160 -16.00 -15.85 -25.22
C ILE A 160 -16.17 -17.27 -25.79
N TRP A 161 -15.49 -18.26 -25.20
CA TRP A 161 -15.59 -19.66 -25.62
C TRP A 161 -17.02 -20.21 -25.52
N GLU A 162 -17.72 -19.88 -24.43
CA GLU A 162 -19.11 -20.28 -24.23
C GLU A 162 -20.05 -19.61 -25.24
N ALA A 163 -19.88 -18.31 -25.49
CA ALA A 163 -20.68 -17.55 -26.45
C ALA A 163 -20.50 -18.06 -27.90
N GLU A 164 -19.33 -18.61 -28.23
CA GLU A 164 -19.04 -19.20 -29.54
C GLU A 164 -19.50 -20.67 -29.67
N GLY A 165 -20.18 -21.21 -28.65
CA GLY A 165 -20.72 -22.57 -28.69
C GLY A 165 -19.70 -23.65 -28.33
N ARG A 166 -18.67 -23.30 -27.56
CA ARG A 166 -17.67 -24.22 -27.01
C ARG A 166 -16.82 -24.96 -28.06
N PRO A 167 -16.24 -24.27 -29.06
CA PRO A 167 -15.40 -24.92 -30.07
C PRO A 167 -14.10 -25.46 -29.44
N GLU A 168 -13.62 -26.61 -29.91
CA GLU A 168 -12.35 -27.20 -29.47
C GLU A 168 -11.15 -26.59 -30.21
N GLY A 169 -9.98 -26.52 -29.56
CA GLY A 169 -8.70 -26.16 -30.18
C GLY A 169 -8.49 -24.68 -30.47
N GLN A 170 -9.33 -23.80 -29.92
CA GLN A 170 -9.24 -22.34 -30.08
C GLN A 170 -8.93 -21.60 -28.78
N GLU A 171 -8.52 -22.32 -27.74
CA GLU A 171 -8.33 -21.80 -26.38
C GLU A 171 -7.34 -20.62 -26.36
N GLN A 172 -6.26 -20.73 -27.13
CA GLN A 172 -5.26 -19.66 -27.25
C GLN A 172 -5.83 -18.40 -27.91
N ALA A 173 -6.73 -18.56 -28.89
CA ALA A 173 -7.36 -17.42 -29.57
C ALA A 173 -8.35 -16.71 -28.64
N HIS A 174 -9.13 -17.46 -27.86
CA HIS A 174 -10.02 -16.90 -26.84
C HIS A 174 -9.24 -16.18 -25.75
N TRP A 175 -8.13 -16.74 -25.29
CA TRP A 175 -7.24 -16.11 -24.32
C TRP A 175 -6.70 -14.77 -24.84
N LEU A 176 -6.13 -14.75 -26.05
CA LEU A 176 -5.56 -13.52 -26.64
C LEU A 176 -6.63 -12.45 -26.85
N ARG A 177 -7.84 -12.83 -27.26
CA ARG A 177 -8.96 -11.89 -27.38
C ARG A 177 -9.35 -11.31 -26.01
N ALA A 178 -9.50 -12.16 -25.00
CA ALA A 178 -9.81 -11.74 -23.64
C ALA A 178 -8.72 -10.78 -23.09
N GLU A 179 -7.45 -11.13 -23.25
CA GLU A 179 -6.33 -10.30 -22.82
C GLU A 179 -6.33 -8.92 -23.50
N ALA A 180 -6.61 -8.87 -24.81
CA ALA A 180 -6.73 -7.63 -25.55
C ALA A 180 -7.90 -6.76 -25.07
N GLU A 181 -9.06 -7.36 -24.77
CA GLU A 181 -10.22 -6.66 -24.23
C GLU A 181 -9.93 -6.06 -22.84
N ILE A 182 -9.37 -6.87 -21.92
CA ILE A 182 -9.04 -6.43 -20.56
C ILE A 182 -7.93 -5.36 -20.57
N THR A 183 -6.89 -5.56 -21.38
CA THR A 183 -5.81 -4.57 -21.53
C THR A 183 -6.32 -3.26 -22.15
N GLY A 184 -7.27 -3.34 -23.08
CA GLY A 184 -7.91 -2.17 -23.68
C GLY A 184 -8.68 -1.34 -22.65
N LEU A 185 -9.45 -2.00 -21.77
CA LEU A 185 -10.21 -1.34 -20.70
C LEU A 185 -9.33 -0.62 -19.67
N LEU A 186 -8.13 -1.15 -19.40
CA LEU A 186 -7.20 -0.53 -18.45
C LEU A 186 -6.44 0.67 -19.03
N LYS A 187 -6.43 0.85 -20.36
CA LYS A 187 -5.69 1.93 -21.04
C LYS A 187 -6.58 3.09 -21.52
N GLY A 188 -7.90 2.94 -21.51
CA GLY A 188 -8.88 3.94 -21.94
C GLY A 188 -9.45 4.71 -20.76
#